data_AF-A0A3B0VP79-F1
#
_entry.id   AF-A0A3B0VP79-F1
#
_cell.length_a   1.000
_cell.length_b   1.000
_cell.length_c   1.000
_cell.angle_alpha   90.00
_cell.angle_beta   90.00
_cell.angle_gamma   90.00
#
_symmetry.space_group_name_H-M   'P 1'
#
loop_
_entity.id
_entity.type
_entity.pdbx_description
1 polymer ?
#
loop_
_entity_poly.entity_id
_entity_poly.type
_entity_poly.pdbx_seq_one_letter_code
_entity_poly.pdbx_strand_id
1 'polypeptide(L)'
;MTQIKFGTDGWRARIAEDYTFDNVRRCTQGFAHFLQQEGLAEKGVIIGHDMRFQAEFFAETAAEVMAANGIKVWLTDGATPTPTISYAVVDKKAGGAINITASHNPPWDCGFKVRDVNG
;
A
#
# COMPACT_ATOMS: atom_id res chain seq x y z
N MET A 1 -19.93 8.09 1.03
CA MET A 1 -18.61 7.43 1.01
C MET A 1 -18.65 6.25 1.96
N THR A 2 -18.07 5.12 1.59
CA THR A 2 -17.92 3.97 2.51
C THR A 2 -16.93 4.32 3.63
N GLN A 3 -17.21 3.80 4.83
CA GLN A 3 -16.36 3.99 6.01
C GLN A 3 -15.15 3.04 5.91
N ILE A 4 -13.94 3.60 5.89
CA ILE A 4 -12.70 2.82 5.92
C ILE A 4 -12.25 2.70 7.37
N LYS A 5 -12.12 1.47 7.86
CA LYS A 5 -11.66 1.18 9.22
C LYS A 5 -10.42 0.31 9.18
N PHE A 6 -9.31 0.84 9.69
CA PHE A 6 -8.07 0.07 9.86
C PHE A 6 -8.21 -0.85 11.07
N GLY A 7 -7.79 -2.10 10.89
CA GLY A 7 -7.60 -3.07 11.97
C GLY A 7 -6.16 -3.09 12.45
N THR A 8 -5.76 -4.18 13.12
CA THR A 8 -4.42 -4.35 13.69
C THR A 8 -3.30 -4.25 12.66
N ASP A 9 -3.51 -4.76 11.45
CA ASP A 9 -2.50 -4.80 10.39
C ASP A 9 -3.13 -4.38 9.06
N GLY A 10 -3.56 -3.11 9.00
CA GLY A 10 -4.11 -2.48 7.80
C GLY A 10 -5.64 -2.51 7.70
N TRP A 11 -6.14 -1.98 6.58
CA TRP A 11 -7.54 -2.06 6.20
C TRP A 11 -7.75 -3.28 5.30
N ARG A 12 -8.83 -4.04 5.54
CA ARG A 12 -9.23 -5.20 4.74
C ARG A 12 -10.70 -5.08 4.38
N ALA A 13 -11.04 -5.41 3.15
CA ALA A 13 -12.40 -5.38 2.66
C ALA A 13 -12.58 -6.35 1.49
N ARG A 14 -13.83 -6.64 1.14
CA ARG A 14 -14.17 -7.45 -0.03
C ARG A 14 -14.00 -6.64 -1.31
N ILE A 15 -13.35 -7.24 -2.31
CA ILE A 15 -13.11 -6.67 -3.64
C ILE A 15 -14.45 -6.33 -4.32
N ALA A 16 -14.49 -5.18 -5.00
CA ALA A 16 -15.64 -4.63 -5.71
C ALA A 16 -16.86 -4.21 -4.86
N GLU A 17 -16.93 -4.64 -3.59
CA GLU A 17 -17.83 -4.04 -2.60
C GLU A 17 -17.12 -2.82 -1.96
N ASP A 18 -16.44 -3.02 -0.85
CA ASP A 18 -15.74 -1.93 -0.14
C ASP A 18 -14.28 -1.75 -0.60
N TYR A 19 -13.62 -2.80 -1.09
CA TYR A 19 -12.26 -2.71 -1.61
C TYR A 19 -12.29 -2.32 -3.09
N THR A 20 -12.41 -1.01 -3.33
CA THR A 20 -12.48 -0.40 -4.66
C THR A 20 -11.23 0.44 -4.94
N PHE A 21 -10.98 0.73 -6.22
CA PHE A 21 -9.89 1.63 -6.62
C PHE A 21 -10.00 3.00 -5.92
N ASP A 22 -11.20 3.56 -5.81
CA ASP A 22 -11.41 4.84 -5.12
C ASP A 22 -11.05 4.79 -3.64
N ASN A 23 -11.33 3.68 -2.97
CA ASN A 23 -10.96 3.52 -1.56
C ASN A 23 -9.45 3.27 -1.40
N VAL A 24 -8.81 2.57 -2.34
CA VAL A 24 -7.34 2.48 -2.39
C VAL A 24 -6.72 3.86 -2.58
N ARG A 25 -7.25 4.72 -3.46
CA ARG A 25 -6.79 6.10 -3.62
C ARG A 25 -6.96 6.92 -2.33
N ARG A 26 -8.10 6.81 -1.65
CA ARG A 26 -8.36 7.47 -0.36
C ARG A 26 -7.35 7.05 0.71
N CYS A 27 -7.11 5.75 0.86
CA CYS A 27 -6.10 5.21 1.79
C CYS A 27 -4.70 5.73 1.45
N THR A 28 -4.35 5.69 0.16
CA THR A 28 -3.04 6.12 -0.32
C THR A 28 -2.82 7.61 -0.09
N GLN A 29 -3.82 8.45 -0.36
CA GLN A 29 -3.73 9.89 -0.09
C GLN A 29 -3.53 10.18 1.40
N GLY A 30 -4.21 9.43 2.27
CA GLY A 30 -3.99 9.53 3.72
C GLY A 30 -2.55 9.17 4.11
N PHE A 31 -1.99 8.11 3.53
CA PHE A 31 -0.61 7.73 3.80
C PHE A 31 0.42 8.70 3.20
N ALA A 32 0.15 9.27 2.02
CA ALA A 32 0.99 10.30 1.42
C ALA A 32 1.08 11.54 2.33
N HIS A 33 -0.05 12.02 2.85
CA HIS A 33 -0.07 13.13 3.81
C HIS A 33 0.69 12.79 5.09
N PHE A 34 0.53 11.57 5.61
CA PHE A 34 1.28 11.11 6.78
C PHE A 34 2.79 11.17 6.53
N LEU A 35 3.29 10.63 5.42
CA LEU A 35 4.71 10.68 5.09
C LEU A 35 5.24 12.11 4.94
N GLN A 36 4.44 13.03 4.40
CA GLN A 36 4.81 14.45 4.32
C GLN A 36 4.89 15.10 5.71
N GLN A 37 3.90 14.86 6.57
CA GLN A 37 3.85 15.39 7.93
C GLN A 37 5.01 14.91 8.80
N GLU A 38 5.40 13.65 8.65
CA GLU A 38 6.53 13.05 9.37
C GLU A 38 7.90 13.39 8.75
N GLY A 39 7.95 14.17 7.66
CA GLY A 39 9.20 14.51 6.98
C GLY A 39 9.88 13.31 6.30
N LEU A 40 9.09 12.29 5.93
CA LEU A 40 9.55 11.05 5.30
C LEU A 40 9.32 11.01 3.78
N ALA A 41 8.59 11.97 3.21
CA ALA A 41 8.22 11.99 1.78
C ALA A 41 9.43 11.88 0.82
N GLU A 42 10.51 12.62 1.09
CA GLU A 42 11.73 12.62 0.26
C GLU A 42 12.45 11.25 0.22
N LYS A 43 12.19 10.38 1.22
CA LYS A 43 12.74 9.03 1.25
C LYS A 43 12.03 8.08 0.27
N GLY A 44 10.88 8.48 -0.27
CA GLY A 44 10.05 7.64 -1.14
C GLY A 44 9.36 6.50 -0.40
N VAL A 45 8.67 5.64 -1.15
CA VAL A 45 7.85 4.54 -0.63
C VAL A 45 8.01 3.29 -1.48
N ILE A 46 8.05 2.11 -0.84
CA ILE A 46 7.97 0.82 -1.53
C ILE A 46 6.50 0.45 -1.70
N ILE A 47 6.10 -0.05 -2.86
CA ILE A 47 4.74 -0.57 -3.07
C ILE A 47 4.86 -1.96 -3.68
N GLY A 48 4.12 -2.91 -3.12
CA GLY A 48 4.05 -4.26 -3.68
C GLY A 48 2.72 -4.94 -3.36
N HIS A 49 2.52 -6.11 -3.97
CA HIS A 49 1.26 -6.83 -3.89
C HIS A 49 1.46 -8.36 -3.86
N ASP A 50 0.44 -9.08 -3.41
CA ASP A 50 0.34 -10.54 -3.57
C ASP A 50 -0.41 -10.92 -4.87
N MET A 51 -0.77 -12.21 -5.02
CA MET A 51 -1.45 -12.72 -6.22
C MET A 51 -2.97 -12.57 -6.20
N ARG A 52 -3.54 -11.67 -5.37
CA ARG A 52 -4.99 -11.44 -5.35
C ARG A 52 -5.48 -10.85 -6.67
N PHE A 53 -6.75 -11.11 -6.96
CA PHE A 53 -7.41 -10.57 -8.14
C PHE A 53 -7.26 -9.04 -8.17
N GLN A 54 -6.73 -8.52 -9.29
CA GLN A 54 -6.50 -7.08 -9.51
C GLN A 54 -5.48 -6.42 -8.57
N ALA A 55 -4.71 -7.19 -7.78
CA ALA A 55 -3.77 -6.63 -6.82
C ALA A 55 -2.66 -5.78 -7.47
N GLU A 56 -2.21 -6.16 -8.67
CA GLU A 56 -1.28 -5.39 -9.49
C GLU A 56 -1.83 -3.99 -9.81
N PHE A 57 -3.07 -3.89 -10.28
CA PHE A 57 -3.70 -2.62 -10.62
C PHE A 57 -4.04 -1.77 -9.38
N PHE A 58 -4.34 -2.41 -8.23
CA PHE A 58 -4.47 -1.69 -6.96
C PHE A 58 -3.13 -1.11 -6.49
N ALA A 59 -2.02 -1.84 -6.68
CA ALA A 59 -0.69 -1.35 -6.37
C ALA A 59 -0.27 -0.20 -7.31
N GLU A 60 -0.55 -0.30 -8.60
CA GLU A 60 -0.37 0.78 -9.57
C GLU A 60 -1.21 2.02 -9.18
N THR A 61 -2.47 1.84 -8.79
CA THR A 61 -3.32 2.93 -8.32
C THR A 61 -2.74 3.63 -7.09
N ALA A 62 -2.14 2.88 -6.16
CA ALA A 62 -1.42 3.48 -5.03
C ALA A 62 -0.15 4.21 -5.49
N ALA A 63 0.59 3.65 -6.45
CA ALA A 63 1.77 4.29 -7.03
C ALA A 63 1.43 5.63 -7.71
N GLU A 64 0.34 5.69 -8.49
CA GLU A 64 -0.14 6.90 -9.15
C GLU A 64 -0.42 8.02 -8.15
N VAL A 65 -1.13 7.71 -7.05
CA VAL A 65 -1.46 8.70 -6.03
C VAL A 65 -0.20 9.18 -5.30
N MET A 66 0.73 8.28 -4.96
CA MET A 66 2.01 8.67 -4.35
C MET A 66 2.83 9.57 -5.26
N ALA A 67 2.94 9.20 -6.54
CA ALA A 67 3.65 10.00 -7.54
C ALA A 67 3.00 11.37 -7.76
N ALA A 68 1.66 11.46 -7.77
CA ALA A 68 0.93 12.73 -7.86
C ALA A 68 1.18 13.65 -6.65
N ASN A 69 1.54 13.08 -5.50
CA ASN A 69 1.97 13.84 -4.31
C ASN A 69 3.47 14.15 -4.29
N GLY A 70 4.19 13.88 -5.38
CA GLY A 70 5.64 14.13 -5.49
C GLY A 70 6.51 13.10 -4.73
N ILE A 71 5.93 12.00 -4.26
CA ILE A 71 6.66 10.97 -3.50
C ILE A 71 7.22 9.94 -4.48
N LYS A 72 8.54 9.70 -4.42
CA LYS A 72 9.19 8.66 -5.22
C LYS A 72 8.65 7.28 -4.86
N VAL A 73 8.29 6.50 -5.88
CA VAL A 73 7.77 5.14 -5.71
C VAL A 73 8.77 4.12 -6.26
N TRP A 74 9.01 3.06 -5.49
CA TRP A 74 9.55 1.80 -6.00
C TRP A 74 8.43 0.76 -6.00
N LEU A 75 7.90 0.46 -7.19
CA LEU A 75 6.89 -0.58 -7.38
C LEU A 75 7.59 -1.92 -7.68
N THR A 76 7.14 -3.00 -7.04
CA THR A 76 7.68 -4.34 -7.29
C THR A 76 7.37 -4.84 -8.70
N ASP A 77 8.29 -5.57 -9.32
CA ASP A 77 8.09 -6.24 -10.61
C ASP A 77 7.30 -7.54 -10.44
N GLY A 78 6.00 -7.39 -10.20
CA GLY A 78 5.05 -8.47 -9.97
C GLY A 78 4.86 -8.88 -8.49
N ALA A 79 4.15 -9.99 -8.30
CA ALA A 79 3.73 -10.46 -6.99
C ALA A 79 4.92 -10.76 -6.08
N THR A 80 4.94 -10.13 -4.91
CA THR A 80 6.10 -10.11 -4.02
C THR A 80 5.69 -10.42 -2.57
N PRO A 81 6.37 -11.33 -1.86
CA PRO A 81 6.08 -11.61 -0.46
C PRO A 81 6.22 -10.37 0.43
N THR A 82 5.33 -10.24 1.41
CA THR A 82 5.39 -9.18 2.43
C THR A 82 6.77 -9.00 3.08
N PRO A 83 7.52 -10.05 3.48
CA PRO A 83 8.86 -9.85 4.07
C PRO A 83 9.87 -9.23 3.10
N THR A 84 9.75 -9.51 1.79
CA THR A 84 10.60 -8.88 0.77
C THR A 84 10.30 -7.38 0.65
N ILE A 85 9.02 -6.99 0.74
CA ILE A 85 8.62 -5.59 0.73
C ILE A 85 9.13 -4.87 2.00
N SER A 86 8.96 -5.46 3.18
CA SER A 86 9.51 -4.92 4.44
C SER A 86 11.03 -4.77 4.38
N TYR A 87 11.74 -5.78 3.89
CA TYR A 87 13.19 -5.71 3.71
C TYR A 87 13.61 -4.59 2.75
N ALA A 88 12.87 -4.39 1.65
CA ALA A 88 13.15 -3.35 0.68
C ALA A 88 13.03 -1.93 1.28
N VAL A 89 12.20 -1.72 2.31
CA VAL A 89 12.14 -0.44 3.02
C VAL A 89 13.49 -0.12 3.65
N VAL A 90 14.07 -1.08 4.36
CA VAL A 90 15.38 -0.93 5.02
C VAL A 90 16.50 -0.79 3.99
N ASP A 91 16.51 -1.62 2.95
CA ASP A 91 17.52 -1.59 1.87
C ASP A 91 17.54 -0.24 1.12
N LYS A 92 16.35 0.28 0.76
CA LYS A 92 16.22 1.55 0.04
C LYS A 92 16.19 2.78 0.95
N LYS A 93 16.20 2.59 2.27
CA LYS A 93 16.02 3.64 3.27
C LYS A 93 14.75 4.46 3.01
N ALA A 94 13.67 3.77 2.62
CA ALA A 94 12.41 4.39 2.25
C ALA A 94 11.67 4.94 3.49
N GLY A 95 10.71 5.84 3.26
CA GLY A 95 9.84 6.39 4.30
C GLY A 95 8.81 5.39 4.82
N GLY A 96 8.59 4.29 4.09
CA GLY A 96 7.69 3.21 4.45
C GLY A 96 7.35 2.33 3.25
N ALA A 97 6.32 1.50 3.41
CA ALA A 97 5.74 0.74 2.30
C ALA A 97 4.22 0.64 2.33
N ILE A 98 3.64 0.32 1.17
CA ILE A 98 2.27 -0.17 1.00
C ILE A 98 2.33 -1.62 0.52
N ASN A 99 1.66 -2.52 1.26
CA ASN A 99 1.45 -3.91 0.84
C ASN A 99 -0.02 -4.12 0.50
N ILE A 100 -0.30 -4.43 -0.76
CA ILE A 100 -1.62 -4.84 -1.24
C ILE A 100 -1.78 -6.34 -1.03
N THR A 101 -2.42 -6.72 0.08
CA THR A 101 -2.61 -8.12 0.47
C THR A 101 -3.65 -8.25 1.57
N ALA A 102 -4.46 -9.30 1.52
CA ALA A 102 -5.22 -9.78 2.67
C ALA A 102 -4.64 -11.08 3.25
N SER A 103 -3.36 -11.39 3.03
CA SER A 103 -2.65 -12.52 3.65
C SER A 103 -3.39 -13.85 3.45
N HIS A 104 -3.77 -14.53 4.52
CA HIS A 104 -4.45 -15.83 4.53
C HIS A 104 -5.98 -15.74 4.31
N ASN A 105 -6.53 -14.54 4.10
CA ASN A 105 -7.97 -14.36 3.99
C ASN A 105 -8.54 -14.88 2.68
N PRO A 106 -9.87 -15.10 2.61
CA PRO A 106 -10.53 -15.61 1.42
C PRO A 106 -10.16 -14.84 0.14
N PRO A 107 -10.25 -15.49 -1.05
CA PRO A 107 -9.78 -14.90 -2.29
C PRO A 107 -10.55 -13.65 -2.74
N TRP A 108 -11.78 -13.45 -2.25
CA TRP A 108 -12.59 -12.27 -2.53
C TRP A 108 -12.24 -11.04 -1.67
N ASP A 109 -11.35 -11.17 -0.70
CA ASP A 109 -10.86 -10.02 0.09
C ASP A 109 -9.58 -9.45 -0.52
N CYS A 110 -9.32 -8.18 -0.29
CA CYS A 110 -8.01 -7.58 -0.43
C CYS A 110 -7.73 -6.62 0.74
N GLY A 111 -6.49 -6.18 0.88
CA GLY A 111 -6.06 -5.37 2.01
C GLY A 111 -5.04 -4.31 1.63
N PHE A 112 -5.02 -3.25 2.41
CA PHE A 112 -4.08 -2.14 2.31
C PHE A 112 -3.34 -2.07 3.65
N LYS A 113 -2.07 -2.48 3.64
CA LYS A 113 -1.22 -2.46 4.83
C LYS A 113 -0.09 -1.48 4.62
N VAL A 114 0.32 -0.80 5.69
CA VAL A 114 1.47 0.09 5.66
C VAL A 114 2.59 -0.44 6.55
N ARG A 115 3.81 -0.05 6.21
CA ARG A 115 5.06 -0.38 6.90
C ARG A 115 5.81 0.90 7.20
N ASP A 116 6.45 0.96 8.36
CA ASP A 116 7.25 2.12 8.76
C ASP A 116 8.68 2.00 8.22
N VAL A 117 9.57 2.90 8.64
CA VAL A 117 10.97 2.93 8.20
C VAL A 117 11.80 1.70 8.60
N ASN A 118 11.28 0.83 9.49
CA ASN A 118 11.92 -0.40 9.94
C ASN A 118 11.45 -1.65 9.20
N GLY A 119 10.48 -1.52 8.28
CA GLY A 119 9.90 -2.62 7.51
C GLY A 119 8.63 -3.19 8.13
#